data_AF-L7F0K7-F1
#
_entry.id   AF-L7F0K7-F1
#
_cell.length_a   1.000
_cell.length_b   1.000
_cell.length_c   1.000
_cell.angle_alpha   90.00
_cell.angle_beta   90.00
_cell.angle_gamma   90.00
#
_symmetry.space_group_name_H-M   'P 1'
#
loop_
_entity.id
_entity.type
_entity.pdbx_description
1 polymer ?
#
loop_
_entity_poly.entity_id
_entity_poly.type
_entity_poly.pdbx_seq_one_letter_code
_entity_poly.pdbx_strand_id
1 'polypeptide(L)'
;MTSTIEGQMHTDRTSTTRFPVAVDAALRAAGWQPGRWDIKQAEIWADALRGHTSPAGHRHAVFPAAVEAWAEFGGLHITPPGPGRQVAPTALHLDPLHGLHMARTLADLGRALDTEVCPLGEEPETQTLLAIDTTGRVYALDHTGDWYLGPDLDQALATLITGLEPVRLTAP
;
A
#
# COMPACT_ATOMS: atom_id res chain seq x y z
N MET A 1 -19.99 32.77 -50.09
CA MET A 1 -19.27 31.51 -50.35
C MET A 1 -17.80 31.89 -50.42
N THR A 2 -16.92 31.61 -49.47
CA THR A 2 -16.70 30.36 -48.71
C THR A 2 -15.96 30.68 -47.40
N SER A 3 -16.29 29.91 -46.36
CA SER A 3 -15.84 29.98 -44.97
C SER A 3 -14.36 29.63 -44.71
N THR A 4 -13.86 30.19 -43.60
CA THR A 4 -13.08 29.59 -42.50
C THR A 4 -12.03 28.52 -42.78
N ILE A 5 -10.78 28.78 -42.34
CA ILE A 5 -9.97 27.79 -41.60
C ILE A 5 -9.22 28.54 -40.48
N GLU A 6 -9.82 28.59 -39.29
CA GLU A 6 -9.06 28.75 -38.04
C GLU A 6 -8.37 27.41 -37.77
N GLY A 7 -7.04 27.43 -37.75
CA GLY A 7 -6.22 26.30 -37.37
C GLY A 7 -6.34 26.06 -35.87
N GLN A 8 -7.29 25.19 -35.53
CA GLN A 8 -7.44 24.41 -34.31
C GLN A 8 -6.18 24.36 -33.44
N MET A 9 -6.27 24.94 -32.24
CA MET A 9 -5.35 24.66 -31.15
C MET A 9 -5.35 23.15 -30.90
N HIS A 10 -4.19 22.52 -31.07
CA HIS A 10 -3.97 21.12 -30.80
C HIS A 10 -4.00 20.90 -29.28
N THR A 11 -5.20 20.71 -28.74
CA THR A 11 -5.41 20.22 -27.38
C THR A 11 -5.26 18.70 -27.41
N ASP A 12 -4.04 18.20 -27.30
CA ASP A 12 -3.85 16.80 -26.93
C ASP A 12 -2.58 16.60 -26.08
N ARG A 13 -2.77 16.71 -24.77
CA ARG A 13 -1.91 16.09 -23.76
C ARG A 13 -2.82 15.62 -22.63
N THR A 14 -3.57 14.54 -22.88
CA THR A 14 -4.12 13.75 -21.76
C THR A 14 -2.94 13.18 -20.97
N SER A 15 -2.51 13.93 -19.96
CA SER A 15 -1.62 13.42 -18.92
C SER A 15 -2.34 12.27 -18.21
N THR A 16 -2.07 11.03 -18.62
CA THR A 16 -2.58 9.84 -17.92
C THR A 16 -1.96 9.83 -16.52
N THR A 17 -2.75 10.11 -15.50
CA THR A 17 -2.32 10.04 -14.10
C THR A 17 -1.91 8.60 -13.74
N ARG A 18 -0.88 8.43 -12.89
CA ARG A 18 -0.40 7.12 -12.40
C ARG A 18 -1.53 6.26 -11.83
N PHE A 19 -2.49 6.91 -11.17
CA PHE A 19 -3.62 6.28 -10.51
C PHE A 19 -4.96 6.57 -11.20
N PRO A 20 -5.95 5.66 -11.08
CA PRO A 20 -7.34 5.97 -11.37
C PRO A 20 -7.85 7.18 -10.58
N VAL A 21 -8.78 7.95 -11.14
CA VAL A 21 -9.24 9.24 -10.57
C VAL A 21 -9.65 9.15 -9.10
N ALA A 22 -10.41 8.12 -8.71
CA ALA A 22 -10.86 7.95 -7.33
C ALA A 22 -9.69 7.68 -6.35
N VAL A 23 -8.67 6.95 -6.81
CA VAL A 23 -7.48 6.61 -6.02
C VAL A 23 -6.57 7.83 -5.90
N ASP A 24 -6.30 8.52 -7.02
CA ASP A 24 -5.51 9.76 -7.02
C ASP A 24 -6.15 10.83 -6.11
N ALA A 25 -7.47 11.00 -6.16
CA ALA A 25 -8.18 11.94 -5.31
C ALA A 25 -8.07 11.60 -3.81
N ALA A 26 -8.24 10.32 -3.43
CA ALA A 26 -8.10 9.88 -2.04
C ALA A 26 -6.66 10.08 -1.53
N LEU A 27 -5.66 9.74 -2.34
CA LEU A 27 -4.24 9.93 -2.00
C LEU A 27 -3.89 11.42 -1.83
N ARG A 28 -4.36 12.28 -2.74
CA ARG A 28 -4.16 13.74 -2.62
C ARG A 28 -4.85 14.32 -1.40
N ALA A 29 -6.06 13.86 -1.07
CA ALA A 29 -6.76 14.26 0.13
C ALA A 29 -6.00 13.85 1.41
N ALA A 30 -5.28 12.72 1.37
CA ALA A 30 -4.38 12.27 2.43
C ALA A 30 -3.04 13.01 2.48
N GLY A 31 -2.78 13.95 1.56
CA GLY A 31 -1.55 14.75 1.50
C GLY A 31 -0.44 14.15 0.62
N TRP A 32 -0.72 13.07 -0.12
CA TRP A 32 0.22 12.57 -1.12
C TRP A 32 0.26 13.49 -2.35
N GLN A 33 1.45 13.61 -2.94
CA GLN A 33 1.65 14.29 -4.22
C GLN A 33 2.66 13.50 -5.05
N PRO A 34 2.56 13.50 -6.40
CA PRO A 34 3.55 12.85 -7.24
C PRO A 34 4.97 13.33 -6.93
N GLY A 35 5.90 12.39 -6.76
CA GLY A 35 7.29 12.68 -6.41
C GLY A 35 7.53 12.91 -4.91
N ARG A 36 6.53 12.69 -4.03
CA ARG A 36 6.75 12.61 -2.58
C ARG A 36 7.79 11.52 -2.28
N TRP A 37 8.78 11.87 -1.46
CA TRP A 37 9.83 10.95 -1.03
C TRP A 37 10.43 11.39 0.31
N ASP A 38 10.01 10.77 1.40
CA ASP A 38 10.55 10.99 2.75
C ASP A 38 11.45 9.83 3.19
N ILE A 39 12.65 9.80 2.61
CA ILE A 39 13.64 8.74 2.91
C ILE A 39 14.09 8.77 4.37
N LYS A 40 14.12 9.95 5.01
CA LYS A 40 14.56 10.08 6.41
C LYS A 40 13.58 9.38 7.34
N GLN A 41 12.28 9.60 7.15
CA GLN A 41 11.27 8.90 7.93
C GLN A 41 11.28 7.40 7.66
N ALA A 42 11.47 6.98 6.41
CA ALA A 42 11.59 5.56 6.05
C ALA A 42 12.79 4.88 6.75
N GLU A 43 13.94 5.55 6.83
CA GLU A 43 15.12 5.06 7.56
C GLU A 43 14.88 4.96 9.07
N ILE A 44 14.18 5.93 9.67
CA ILE A 44 13.79 5.86 11.10
C ILE A 44 12.94 4.63 11.38
N TRP A 45 11.95 4.35 10.52
CA TRP A 45 11.13 3.14 10.66
C TRP A 45 11.94 1.86 10.42
N ALA A 46 12.84 1.86 9.43
CA ALA A 46 13.71 0.72 9.16
C ALA A 46 14.58 0.38 10.39
N ASP A 47 15.15 1.38 11.03
CA ASP A 47 15.97 1.21 12.24
C ASP A 47 15.13 0.75 13.44
N ALA A 48 13.92 1.29 13.61
CA ALA A 48 13.00 0.85 14.65
C ALA A 48 12.62 -0.63 14.49
N LEU A 49 12.28 -1.06 13.28
CA LEU A 49 11.94 -2.46 12.97
C LEU A 49 13.13 -3.40 13.16
N ARG A 50 14.33 -3.02 12.68
CA ARG A 50 15.57 -3.81 12.84
C ARG A 50 16.00 -3.91 14.31
N GLY A 51 15.78 -2.83 15.07
CA GLY A 51 16.07 -2.76 16.51
C GLY A 51 15.11 -3.61 17.35
N HIS A 52 13.93 -3.95 16.81
CA HIS A 52 12.97 -4.79 17.51
C HIS A 52 13.31 -6.27 17.39
N THR A 53 13.29 -6.96 18.53
CA THR A 53 13.31 -8.42 18.61
C THR A 53 12.19 -8.84 19.54
N SER A 54 11.30 -9.73 19.07
CA SER A 54 10.21 -10.22 19.89
C SER A 54 10.75 -11.04 21.08
N PRO A 55 9.96 -11.26 22.14
CA PRO A 55 10.39 -12.10 23.28
C PRO A 55 10.84 -13.51 22.89
N ALA A 56 10.32 -14.05 21.78
CA ALA A 56 10.69 -15.35 21.23
C ALA A 56 11.88 -15.30 20.24
N GLY A 57 12.53 -14.14 20.08
CA GLY A 57 13.70 -13.98 19.22
C GLY A 57 13.41 -13.67 17.75
N HIS A 58 12.14 -13.48 17.36
CA HIS A 58 11.80 -13.14 15.98
C HIS A 58 12.17 -11.69 15.66
N ARG A 59 12.69 -11.46 14.46
CA ARG A 59 13.12 -10.16 13.94
C ARG A 59 12.38 -9.86 12.65
N HIS A 60 12.24 -8.57 12.33
CA HIS A 60 11.70 -8.12 11.05
C HIS A 60 12.75 -8.23 9.95
N ALA A 61 12.31 -8.63 8.75
CA ALA A 61 13.06 -8.42 7.53
C ALA A 61 12.77 -6.99 7.01
N VAL A 62 13.80 -6.25 6.61
CA VAL A 62 13.66 -4.90 6.03
C VAL A 62 14.52 -4.81 4.78
N PHE A 63 13.89 -4.58 3.63
CA PHE A 63 14.48 -4.62 2.30
C PHE A 63 14.04 -3.40 1.45
N PRO A 64 14.69 -3.14 0.30
CA PRO A 64 14.46 -1.92 -0.49
C PRO A 64 13.00 -1.64 -0.82
N ALA A 65 12.24 -2.63 -1.32
CA ALA A 65 10.82 -2.43 -1.68
C ALA A 65 9.96 -1.86 -0.53
N ALA A 66 10.21 -2.29 0.71
CA ALA A 66 9.52 -1.75 1.89
C ALA A 66 9.93 -0.30 2.19
N VAL A 67 11.24 -0.02 2.16
CA VAL A 67 11.78 1.34 2.41
C VAL A 67 11.28 2.32 1.35
N GLU A 68 11.24 1.91 0.09
CA GLU A 68 10.74 2.72 -1.03
C GLU A 68 9.24 3.00 -0.88
N ALA A 69 8.44 1.98 -0.52
CA ALA A 69 7.02 2.14 -0.22
C ALA A 69 6.78 3.13 0.93
N TRP A 70 7.56 3.04 2.01
CA TRP A 70 7.44 3.97 3.13
C TRP A 70 7.89 5.39 2.78
N ALA A 71 8.95 5.55 2.00
CA ALA A 71 9.43 6.85 1.57
C ALA A 71 8.38 7.56 0.72
N GLU A 72 7.70 6.85 -0.17
CA GLU A 72 6.67 7.46 -1.01
C GLU A 72 5.32 7.64 -0.29
N PHE A 73 4.83 6.63 0.43
CA PHE A 73 3.46 6.59 0.95
C PHE A 73 3.34 6.53 2.48
N GLY A 74 4.44 6.33 3.19
CA GLY A 74 4.41 6.20 4.64
C GLY A 74 3.91 7.47 5.34
N GLY A 75 3.16 7.30 6.43
CA GLY A 75 2.54 8.35 7.23
C GLY A 75 1.19 8.85 6.70
N LEU A 76 0.73 8.34 5.55
CA LEU A 76 -0.57 8.70 5.01
C LEU A 76 -1.70 8.03 5.79
N HIS A 77 -2.73 8.81 6.09
CA HIS A 77 -4.04 8.34 6.55
C HIS A 77 -5.03 8.51 5.40
N ILE A 78 -5.46 7.41 4.80
CA ILE A 78 -6.25 7.43 3.57
C ILE A 78 -7.69 7.05 3.90
N THR A 79 -8.63 7.97 3.63
CA THR A 79 -10.06 7.70 3.71
C THR A 79 -10.61 7.37 2.32
N PRO A 80 -11.20 6.17 2.12
CA PRO A 80 -11.85 5.83 0.86
C PRO A 80 -12.99 6.79 0.50
N PRO A 81 -13.19 7.12 -0.79
CA PRO A 81 -14.11 8.17 -1.20
C PRO A 81 -15.60 7.75 -1.26
N GLY A 82 -15.92 6.47 -1.03
CA GLY A 82 -17.28 5.96 -1.19
C GLY A 82 -17.45 4.49 -0.78
N PRO A 83 -18.62 3.89 -1.05
CA PRO A 83 -19.03 2.59 -0.49
C PRO A 83 -18.28 1.36 -1.04
N GLY A 84 -17.35 1.54 -1.99
CA GLY A 84 -16.67 0.43 -2.68
C GLY A 84 -17.43 -0.17 -3.85
N ARG A 85 -16.74 -1.03 -4.61
CA ARG A 85 -17.29 -1.71 -5.80
C ARG A 85 -17.85 -3.09 -5.49
N GLN A 86 -17.21 -3.83 -4.58
CA GLN A 86 -17.57 -5.20 -4.20
C GLN A 86 -17.66 -5.35 -2.68
N VAL A 87 -16.70 -4.76 -1.97
CA VAL A 87 -16.64 -4.74 -0.50
C VAL A 87 -16.55 -3.31 -0.01
N ALA A 88 -17.01 -3.04 1.22
CA ALA A 88 -16.91 -1.72 1.82
C ALA A 88 -15.43 -1.44 2.18
N PRO A 89 -14.80 -0.41 1.60
CA PRO A 89 -13.41 -0.08 1.90
C PRO A 89 -13.32 0.64 3.24
N THR A 90 -12.23 0.41 3.98
CA THR A 90 -11.97 1.01 5.29
C THR A 90 -10.82 2.00 5.21
N ALA A 91 -10.69 2.85 6.23
CA ALA A 91 -9.56 3.77 6.30
C ALA A 91 -8.22 3.02 6.42
N LEU A 92 -7.18 3.54 5.78
CA LEU A 92 -5.82 2.97 5.82
C LEU A 92 -4.89 3.90 6.60
N HIS A 93 -3.97 3.32 7.37
CA HIS A 93 -2.85 4.05 7.95
C HIS A 93 -1.53 3.38 7.54
N LEU A 94 -0.75 4.06 6.70
CA LEU A 94 0.52 3.56 6.19
C LEU A 94 1.67 3.87 7.15
N ASP A 95 1.65 3.30 8.34
CA ASP A 95 2.76 3.35 9.29
C ASP A 95 3.18 1.92 9.65
N PRO A 96 4.41 1.49 9.27
CA PRO A 96 4.83 0.10 9.45
C PRO A 96 4.98 -0.32 10.92
N LEU A 97 4.99 0.63 11.87
CA LEU A 97 5.10 0.31 13.29
C LEU A 97 3.82 -0.34 13.86
N HIS A 98 2.69 -0.30 13.16
CA HIS A 98 1.51 -1.11 13.52
C HIS A 98 1.84 -2.60 13.47
N GLY A 99 2.79 -3.01 12.61
CA GLY A 99 3.33 -4.36 12.55
C GLY A 99 4.49 -4.66 13.50
N LEU A 100 4.92 -3.72 14.36
CA LEU A 100 6.15 -3.85 15.15
C LEU A 100 6.20 -5.16 15.96
N HIS A 101 5.08 -5.55 16.56
CA HIS A 101 4.99 -6.76 17.38
C HIS A 101 4.59 -8.02 16.60
N MET A 102 4.41 -7.92 15.29
CA MET A 102 3.94 -8.99 14.40
C MET A 102 5.09 -9.75 13.72
N ALA A 103 6.33 -9.60 14.19
CA ALA A 103 7.53 -10.21 13.58
C ALA A 103 7.41 -11.73 13.36
N ARG A 104 6.75 -12.45 14.29
CA ARG A 104 6.51 -13.89 14.12
C ARG A 104 5.51 -14.16 12.98
N THR A 105 4.36 -13.49 13.01
CA THR A 105 3.29 -13.64 12.02
C THR A 105 3.81 -13.37 10.60
N LEU A 106 4.56 -12.28 10.42
CA LEU A 106 5.15 -11.92 9.14
C LEU A 106 6.21 -12.93 8.67
N ALA A 107 7.02 -13.45 9.60
CA ALA A 107 7.98 -14.51 9.27
C ALA A 107 7.29 -15.83 8.89
N ASP A 108 6.17 -16.16 9.52
CA ASP A 108 5.38 -17.36 9.22
C ASP A 108 4.69 -17.23 7.85
N LEU A 109 4.11 -16.06 7.54
CA LEU A 109 3.58 -15.76 6.20
C LEU A 109 4.68 -15.81 5.13
N GLY A 110 5.82 -15.16 5.37
CA GLY A 110 6.95 -15.16 4.43
C GLY A 110 7.43 -16.57 4.12
N ARG A 111 7.53 -17.45 5.13
CA ARG A 111 7.86 -18.86 4.91
C ARG A 111 6.83 -19.59 4.06
N ALA A 112 5.53 -19.33 4.27
CA ALA A 112 4.48 -19.96 3.48
C ALA A 112 4.48 -19.50 2.01
N LEU A 113 4.93 -18.26 1.76
CA LEU A 113 5.02 -17.64 0.44
C LEU A 113 6.40 -17.81 -0.24
N ASP A 114 7.35 -18.46 0.42
CA ASP A 114 8.75 -18.56 0.00
C ASP A 114 9.40 -17.19 -0.32
N THR A 115 9.18 -16.21 0.55
CA THR A 115 9.70 -14.84 0.44
C THR A 115 9.93 -14.22 1.83
N GLU A 116 10.50 -13.01 1.88
CA GLU A 116 10.51 -12.20 3.09
C GLU A 116 9.41 -11.13 3.01
N VAL A 117 8.77 -10.87 4.15
CA VAL A 117 7.65 -9.94 4.26
C VAL A 117 7.93 -8.89 5.34
N CYS A 118 7.56 -7.65 5.06
CA CYS A 118 7.78 -6.47 5.89
C CYS A 118 6.44 -5.74 6.13
N PRO A 119 6.18 -5.15 7.30
CA PRO A 119 4.93 -4.43 7.51
C PRO A 119 4.87 -3.12 6.71
N LEU A 120 3.67 -2.74 6.27
CA LEU A 120 3.40 -1.46 5.58
C LEU A 120 2.55 -0.51 6.41
N GLY A 121 1.60 -1.03 7.18
CA GLY A 121 0.54 -0.25 7.79
C GLY A 121 -0.61 -1.13 8.25
N GLU A 122 -1.78 -0.53 8.46
CA GLU A 122 -2.98 -1.25 8.85
C GLU A 122 -4.26 -0.61 8.27
N GLU A 123 -5.34 -1.38 8.34
CA GLU A 123 -6.72 -0.87 8.37
C GLU A 123 -7.16 -0.79 9.84
N PRO A 124 -7.23 0.41 10.45
CA PRO A 124 -7.44 0.51 11.91
C PRO A 124 -8.79 -0.02 12.39
N GLU A 125 -9.84 0.08 11.56
CA GLU A 125 -11.20 -0.34 11.91
C GLU A 125 -11.34 -1.86 12.02
N THR A 126 -10.65 -2.59 11.17
CA THR A 126 -10.67 -4.06 11.08
C THR A 126 -9.48 -4.70 11.78
N GLN A 127 -8.49 -3.89 12.20
CA GLN A 127 -7.20 -4.35 12.72
C GLN A 127 -6.46 -5.26 11.72
N THR A 128 -6.68 -5.03 10.42
CA THR A 128 -6.02 -5.77 9.34
C THR A 128 -4.61 -5.21 9.16
N LEU A 129 -3.59 -6.05 9.28
CA LEU A 129 -2.20 -5.67 9.01
C LEU A 129 -1.94 -5.69 7.49
N LEU A 130 -1.33 -4.64 6.96
CA LEU A 130 -0.84 -4.58 5.60
C LEU A 130 0.64 -4.91 5.56
N ALA A 131 1.06 -5.71 4.58
CA ALA A 131 2.45 -6.14 4.45
C ALA A 131 2.89 -6.19 2.98
N ILE A 132 4.19 -6.08 2.74
CA ILE A 132 4.82 -6.11 1.42
C ILE A 132 5.93 -7.15 1.39
N ASP A 133 6.16 -7.80 0.24
CA ASP A 133 7.31 -8.69 0.05
C ASP A 133 8.49 -8.03 -0.67
N THR A 134 9.59 -8.77 -0.78
CA THR A 134 10.83 -8.36 -1.46
C THR A 134 10.65 -7.93 -2.91
N THR A 135 9.57 -8.37 -3.57
CA THR A 135 9.24 -8.05 -4.96
C THR A 135 8.22 -6.93 -5.11
N GLY A 136 7.68 -6.42 -3.99
CA GLY A 136 6.68 -5.36 -3.96
C GLY A 136 5.24 -5.83 -3.87
N ARG A 137 4.99 -7.15 -3.83
CA ARG A 137 3.63 -7.70 -3.71
C ARG A 137 3.07 -7.37 -2.34
N VAL A 138 1.77 -7.05 -2.29
CA VAL A 138 1.12 -6.58 -1.06
C VAL A 138 0.05 -7.54 -0.58
N TYR A 139 -0.03 -7.67 0.74
CA TYR A 139 -0.88 -8.59 1.46
C TYR A 139 -1.64 -7.89 2.57
N ALA A 140 -2.80 -8.44 2.92
CA ALA A 140 -3.56 -8.12 4.12
C ALA A 140 -3.63 -9.36 5.02
N LEU A 141 -3.55 -9.17 6.34
CA LEU A 141 -3.67 -10.23 7.34
C LEU A 141 -4.65 -9.79 8.42
N ASP A 142 -5.67 -10.59 8.67
CA ASP A 142 -6.65 -10.37 9.73
C ASP A 142 -7.10 -11.69 10.35
N HIS A 143 -7.99 -11.62 11.33
CA HIS A 143 -8.48 -12.79 12.07
C HIS A 143 -9.22 -13.85 11.22
N THR A 144 -9.57 -13.54 9.97
CA THR A 144 -10.27 -14.41 9.02
C THR A 144 -9.36 -15.05 7.96
N GLY A 145 -8.08 -14.64 7.90
CA GLY A 145 -7.08 -15.21 6.99
C GLY A 145 -6.04 -14.21 6.49
N ASP A 146 -5.44 -14.55 5.35
CA ASP A 146 -4.48 -13.72 4.62
C ASP A 146 -4.98 -13.52 3.18
N TRP A 147 -4.76 -12.34 2.62
CA TRP A 147 -5.18 -11.99 1.25
C TRP A 147 -4.06 -11.38 0.45
N TYR A 148 -4.07 -11.63 -0.84
CA TYR A 148 -3.26 -10.95 -1.84
C TYR A 148 -4.02 -9.73 -2.38
N LEU A 149 -3.41 -8.56 -2.26
CA LEU A 149 -4.02 -7.28 -2.65
C LEU A 149 -3.59 -6.82 -4.05
N GLY A 150 -2.37 -7.15 -4.46
CA GLY A 150 -1.84 -6.74 -5.75
C GLY A 150 -0.35 -7.02 -5.94
N PRO A 151 0.12 -6.94 -7.19
CA PRO A 151 1.52 -7.18 -7.56
C PRO A 151 2.48 -6.08 -7.11
N ASP A 152 1.95 -4.89 -6.80
CA ASP A 152 2.67 -3.72 -6.32
C ASP A 152 1.75 -2.88 -5.41
N LEU A 153 2.33 -1.88 -4.76
CA LEU A 153 1.57 -0.99 -3.86
C LEU A 153 0.51 -0.16 -4.59
N ASP A 154 0.70 0.16 -5.88
CA ASP A 154 -0.28 0.95 -6.62
C ASP A 154 -1.56 0.17 -6.85
N GLN A 155 -1.43 -1.07 -7.30
CA GLN A 155 -2.55 -1.99 -7.47
C GLN A 155 -3.19 -2.34 -6.13
N ALA A 156 -2.40 -2.52 -5.08
CA ALA A 156 -2.94 -2.77 -3.74
C ALA A 156 -3.78 -1.59 -3.23
N LEU A 157 -3.29 -0.36 -3.38
CA LEU A 157 -4.04 0.86 -3.04
C LEU A 157 -5.30 0.98 -3.90
N ALA A 158 -5.24 0.63 -5.19
CA ALA A 158 -6.42 0.61 -6.03
C ALA A 158 -7.45 -0.42 -5.55
N THR A 159 -7.03 -1.64 -5.21
CA THR A 159 -7.88 -2.69 -4.64
C THR A 159 -8.58 -2.20 -3.38
N LEU A 160 -7.81 -1.70 -2.40
CA LEU A 160 -8.31 -1.26 -1.10
C LEU A 160 -9.23 -0.04 -1.21
N ILE A 161 -8.79 1.04 -1.86
CA ILE A 161 -9.52 2.32 -1.90
C ILE A 161 -10.80 2.21 -2.72
N THR A 162 -10.81 1.39 -3.77
CA THR A 162 -12.01 1.19 -4.59
C THR A 162 -12.91 0.06 -4.09
N GLY A 163 -12.51 -0.65 -3.04
CA GLY A 163 -13.28 -1.75 -2.45
C GLY A 163 -13.47 -2.91 -3.42
N LEU A 164 -12.41 -3.32 -4.11
CA LEU A 164 -12.39 -4.58 -4.86
C LEU A 164 -12.14 -5.74 -3.90
N GLU A 165 -12.72 -6.90 -4.21
CA GLU A 165 -12.55 -8.09 -3.38
C GLU A 165 -11.13 -8.68 -3.54
N PRO A 166 -10.33 -8.77 -2.47
CA PRO A 166 -9.00 -9.37 -2.52
C PRO A 166 -9.03 -10.88 -2.75
N VAL A 167 -7.93 -11.42 -3.28
CA VAL A 167 -7.80 -12.87 -3.46
C VAL A 167 -7.34 -13.51 -2.16
N ARG A 168 -8.16 -14.38 -1.57
CA ARG A 168 -7.78 -15.13 -0.36
C ARG A 168 -6.60 -16.06 -0.66
N LEU A 169 -5.55 -15.98 0.16
CA LEU A 169 -4.46 -16.92 0.12
C LEU A 169 -4.93 -18.27 0.70
N THR A 170 -4.56 -19.34 0.02
CA THR A 170 -4.82 -20.71 0.50
C THR A 170 -3.49 -21.41 0.62
N ALA A 171 -3.33 -22.19 1.69
CA ALA A 171 -2.21 -23.11 1.77
C ALA A 171 -2.32 -24.10 0.59
N PRO A 172 -1.22 -24.39 -0.11
CA PRO A 172 -1.20 -25.43 -1.12
C PRO A 172 -1.55 -26.82 -0.55
#